data_AF-A0A9D6ZGW0-F1
#
_entry.id   AF-A0A9D6ZGW0-F1
#
_cell.length_a   1.000
_cell.length_b   1.000
_cell.length_c   1.000
_cell.angle_alpha   90.00
_cell.angle_beta   90.00
_cell.angle_gamma   90.00
#
_symmetry.space_group_name_H-M   'P 1'
#
loop_
_entity.id
_entity.type
_entity.pdbx_description
1 polymer ?
#
loop_
_entity_poly.entity_id
_entity_poly.type
_entity_poly.pdbx_seq_one_letter_code
_entity_poly.pdbx_strand_id
1 'polypeptide(L)'
;MANGIKELSVRDRLLIIGMIKGLSASEAARRAGYAESTVRKQISRIVGKSSVQDALDQSLGDKNVTFYDLVAIIKEGLDAKKTIAVRLIDSEDSSGHPRGKKKRVFVEIPDHRIRLKFAKITLTLLGLP
;
A
#
# COMPACT_ATOMS: atom_id res chain seq x y z
N MET A 1 17.60 -12.44 14.99
CA MET A 1 17.81 -11.57 16.17
C MET A 1 17.79 -10.12 15.69
N ALA A 2 16.78 -9.34 16.10
CA ALA A 2 16.57 -7.96 15.67
C ALA A 2 17.33 -6.99 16.60
N ASN A 3 18.60 -6.69 16.28
CA ASN A 3 19.44 -5.78 17.07
C ASN A 3 19.86 -4.49 16.37
N GLY A 4 19.45 -4.25 15.12
CA GLY A 4 19.96 -3.12 14.31
C GLY A 4 19.50 -1.72 14.75
N ILE A 5 18.35 -1.59 15.42
CA ILE A 5 17.76 -0.28 15.74
C ILE A 5 18.43 0.36 16.98
N LYS A 6 19.10 -0.44 17.82
CA LYS A 6 19.58 0.01 19.14
C LYS A 6 20.82 0.90 19.10
N GLU A 7 21.52 1.00 17.96
CA GLU A 7 22.75 1.80 17.81
C GLU A 7 22.60 3.05 16.93
N LEU A 8 21.41 3.34 16.38
CA LEU A 8 21.20 4.51 15.52
C LEU A 8 20.97 5.79 16.34
N SER A 9 21.75 6.84 16.02
CA SER A 9 21.56 8.17 16.58
C SER A 9 20.21 8.77 16.14
N VAL A 10 19.69 9.73 16.91
CA VAL A 10 18.43 10.41 16.57
C VAL A 10 18.47 11.03 15.17
N ARG A 11 19.63 11.57 14.77
CA ARG A 11 19.82 12.17 13.44
C ARG A 11 19.78 11.12 12.33
N ASP A 12 20.43 9.97 12.53
CA ASP A 12 20.41 8.89 11.54
C ASP A 12 19.00 8.32 11.38
N ARG A 13 18.22 8.22 12.46
CA ARG A 13 16.80 7.82 12.40
C ARG A 13 15.96 8.81 11.60
N LEU A 14 16.13 10.11 11.84
CA LEU A 14 15.41 11.15 11.09
C LEU A 14 15.81 11.18 9.61
N LEU A 15 17.07 10.91 9.29
CA LEU A 15 17.57 10.74 7.93
C LEU A 15 16.85 9.59 7.24
N ILE A 16 16.81 8.41 7.86
CA ILE A 16 16.12 7.23 7.34
C ILE A 16 14.63 7.51 7.10
N ILE A 17 13.95 8.13 8.06
CA ILE A 17 12.53 8.51 7.91
C ILE A 17 12.33 9.46 6.71
N GLY A 18 13.23 10.42 6.51
CA GLY A 18 13.17 11.31 5.35
C GLY A 18 13.33 10.56 4.02
N MET A 19 14.29 9.64 3.96
CA MET A 19 14.54 8.82 2.77
C MET A 19 13.37 7.88 2.45
N ILE A 20 12.76 7.24 3.46
CA ILE A 20 11.56 6.40 3.28
C ILE A 20 10.37 7.23 2.75
N LYS A 21 10.29 8.51 3.12
CA LYS A 21 9.26 9.44 2.59
C LYS A 21 9.55 9.92 1.16
N GLY A 22 10.58 9.39 0.49
CA GLY A 22 10.95 9.73 -0.87
C GLY A 22 11.79 11.00 -1.01
N LEU A 23 12.33 11.55 0.10
CA LEU A 23 13.28 12.66 0.01
C LEU A 23 14.64 12.16 -0.46
N SER A 24 15.35 13.00 -1.22
CA SER A 24 16.75 12.74 -1.53
C SER A 24 17.58 12.64 -0.24
N ALA A 25 18.65 11.84 -0.24
CA ALA A 25 19.52 11.67 0.95
C ALA A 25 20.02 13.02 1.50
N SER A 26 20.34 13.96 0.61
CA SER A 26 20.78 15.31 0.98
C SER A 26 19.67 16.12 1.65
N GLU A 27 18.45 16.07 1.13
CA GLU A 27 17.32 16.79 1.71
C GLU A 27 16.87 16.18 3.04
N ALA A 28 16.83 14.85 3.12
CA ALA A 28 16.56 14.13 4.35
C ALA A 28 17.59 14.47 5.44
N ALA A 29 18.88 14.56 5.08
CA ALA A 29 19.93 14.94 6.02
C ALA A 29 19.84 16.40 6.49
N ARG A 30 19.47 17.34 5.61
CA ARG A 30 19.21 18.72 6.06
C ARG A 30 18.08 18.77 7.08
N ARG A 31 16.97 18.06 6.81
CA ARG A 31 15.82 17.99 7.73
C ARG A 31 16.15 17.25 9.03
N ALA A 32 17.07 16.30 8.99
CA ALA A 32 17.57 15.60 10.17
C ALA A 32 18.57 16.42 11.01
N GLY A 33 18.91 17.63 10.58
CA GLY A 33 19.78 18.55 11.33
C GLY A 33 21.28 18.29 11.14
N TYR A 34 21.70 17.68 10.04
CA TYR A 34 23.11 17.63 9.67
C TYR A 34 23.57 19.00 9.15
N ALA A 35 24.82 19.38 9.49
CA ALA A 35 25.43 20.58 8.94
C ALA A 35 25.56 20.48 7.41
N GLU A 36 25.36 21.59 6.71
CA GLU A 36 25.41 21.63 5.23
C GLU A 36 26.78 21.15 4.68
N SER A 37 27.87 21.41 5.41
CA SER A 37 29.20 20.89 5.07
C SER A 37 29.25 19.35 5.10
N THR A 38 28.59 18.74 6.09
CA THR A 38 28.45 17.29 6.23
C THR A 38 27.56 16.72 5.13
N VAL A 39 26.44 17.39 4.80
CA VAL A 39 25.54 16.99 3.71
C VAL A 39 26.28 16.96 2.37
N ARG A 40 27.09 17.97 2.07
CA ARG A 40 27.80 18.04 0.79
C ARG A 40 28.95 17.03 0.66
N LYS A 41 29.68 16.77 1.74
CA LYS A 41 30.94 16.00 1.69
C LYS A 41 30.84 14.57 2.18
N GLN A 42 29.90 14.28 3.08
CA GLN A 42 29.90 13.02 3.83
C GLN A 42 28.57 12.25 3.76
N ILE A 43 27.57 12.75 3.03
CA ILE A 43 26.26 12.11 2.99
C ILE A 43 26.32 10.68 2.44
N SER A 44 27.10 10.45 1.38
CA SER A 44 27.31 9.12 0.81
C SER A 44 27.91 8.15 1.84
N ARG A 45 28.88 8.62 2.63
CA ARG A 45 29.49 7.83 3.71
C ARG A 45 28.51 7.54 4.85
N ILE A 46 27.66 8.50 5.22
CA ILE A 46 26.68 8.33 6.30
C ILE A 46 25.60 7.32 5.87
N VAL A 47 25.08 7.47 4.65
CA VAL A 47 24.10 6.53 4.09
C VAL A 47 24.71 5.15 3.92
N GLY A 48 25.98 5.05 3.51
CA GLY A 48 26.68 3.78 3.33
C GLY A 48 27.13 3.08 4.63
N LYS A 49 26.84 3.62 5.82
CA LYS A 49 27.11 2.92 7.08
C LYS A 49 26.25 1.67 7.15
N SER A 50 26.84 0.53 7.54
CA SER A 50 26.11 -0.74 7.69
C SER A 50 24.87 -0.59 8.57
N SER A 51 24.98 0.10 9.72
CA SER A 51 23.82 0.32 10.60
C SER A 51 22.69 1.14 9.98
N VAL A 52 22.99 2.07 9.07
CA VAL A 52 21.98 2.86 8.34
C VAL A 52 21.38 2.05 7.20
N GLN A 53 22.19 1.28 6.48
CA GLN A 53 21.73 0.35 5.44
C GLN A 53 20.85 -0.75 6.03
N ASP A 54 21.28 -1.43 7.09
CA ASP A 54 20.50 -2.48 7.75
C ASP A 54 19.15 -1.96 8.25
N ALA A 55 19.11 -0.72 8.74
CA ALA A 55 17.86 -0.09 9.19
C ALA A 55 16.98 0.40 8.03
N LEU A 56 17.57 0.85 6.93
CA LEU A 56 16.84 1.10 5.67
C LEU A 56 16.25 -0.21 5.15
N ASP A 57 17.05 -1.27 5.08
CA ASP A 57 16.64 -2.59 4.61
C ASP A 57 15.60 -3.24 5.52
N GLN A 58 15.66 -3.05 6.83
CA GLN A 58 14.57 -3.46 7.74
C GLN A 58 13.30 -2.64 7.51
N SER A 59 13.44 -1.33 7.37
CA SER A 59 12.28 -0.44 7.17
C SER A 59 11.63 -0.62 5.79
N LEU A 60 12.43 -1.01 4.79
CA LEU A 60 11.98 -1.36 3.44
C LEU A 60 11.52 -2.82 3.38
N GLY A 61 12.15 -3.72 4.11
CA GLY A 61 11.80 -5.15 4.20
C GLY A 61 10.46 -5.38 4.88
N ASP A 62 10.08 -4.54 5.85
CA ASP A 62 8.72 -4.49 6.41
C ASP A 62 7.67 -3.99 5.38
N LYS A 63 8.13 -3.43 4.26
CA LYS A 63 7.29 -2.93 3.15
C LYS A 63 7.85 -3.35 1.80
N ASN A 64 8.19 -4.64 1.62
CA ASN A 64 8.51 -5.25 0.31
C ASN A 64 7.29 -5.21 -0.63
N VAL A 65 6.78 -4.02 -0.88
CA VAL A 65 5.77 -3.70 -1.87
C VAL A 65 6.58 -3.08 -3.00
N THR A 66 7.00 -3.93 -3.93
CA THR A 66 7.60 -3.46 -5.17
C THR A 66 6.58 -2.67 -5.96
N PHE A 67 7.04 -1.91 -6.96
CA PHE A 67 6.13 -1.26 -7.89
C PHE A 67 5.16 -2.28 -8.54
N TYR A 68 5.64 -3.50 -8.81
CA TYR A 68 4.79 -4.57 -9.34
C TYR A 68 3.72 -5.03 -8.34
N ASP A 69 4.04 -5.09 -7.05
CA ASP A 69 3.07 -5.44 -6.01
C ASP A 69 2.01 -4.33 -5.86
N LEU A 70 2.42 -3.06 -5.96
CA LEU A 70 1.50 -1.93 -6.01
C LEU A 70 0.54 -2.01 -7.20
N VAL A 71 1.07 -2.28 -8.40
CA VAL A 71 0.27 -2.43 -9.62
C VAL A 71 -0.68 -3.62 -9.50
N ALA A 72 -0.23 -4.74 -8.95
CA ALA A 72 -1.06 -5.92 -8.73
C ALA A 72 -2.23 -5.64 -7.78
N ILE A 73 -1.95 -4.99 -6.63
CA ILE A 73 -2.96 -4.59 -5.65
C ILE A 73 -3.97 -3.59 -6.24
N ILE A 74 -3.49 -2.63 -7.04
CA ILE A 74 -4.36 -1.67 -7.72
C ILE A 74 -5.29 -2.39 -8.71
N LYS A 75 -4.74 -3.30 -9.52
CA LYS A 75 -5.52 -4.08 -10.49
C LYS A 75 -6.59 -4.93 -9.79
N GLU A 76 -6.23 -5.62 -8.72
CA GLU A 76 -7.16 -6.43 -7.93
C GLU A 76 -8.30 -5.56 -7.36
N GLY A 77 -7.97 -4.38 -6.83
CA GLY A 77 -8.95 -3.44 -6.32
C GLY A 77 -9.89 -2.86 -7.39
N LEU A 78 -9.39 -2.62 -8.61
CA LEU A 78 -10.18 -2.18 -9.76
C LEU A 78 -11.10 -3.27 -10.31
N ASP A 79 -10.74 -4.54 -10.15
CA ASP A 79 -11.53 -5.69 -10.56
C ASP A 79 -12.44 -6.25 -9.44
N ALA A 80 -12.39 -5.67 -8.24
CA ALA A 80 -13.10 -6.16 -7.05
C ALA A 80 -14.58 -6.51 -7.31
N LYS A 81 -15.00 -7.71 -6.89
CA LYS A 81 -16.37 -8.21 -6.98
C LYS A 81 -16.89 -8.51 -5.58
N LYS A 82 -18.21 -8.41 -5.41
CA LYS A 82 -18.93 -8.86 -4.21
C LYS A 82 -19.91 -9.96 -4.57
N THR A 83 -20.07 -10.93 -3.68
CA THR A 83 -21.06 -11.99 -3.84
C THR A 83 -22.37 -11.55 -3.20
N ILE A 84 -23.48 -11.62 -3.95
CA ILE A 84 -24.82 -11.31 -3.46
C ILE A 84 -25.68 -12.57 -3.57
N ALA A 85 -26.43 -12.87 -2.51
CA ALA A 85 -27.44 -13.92 -2.54
C ALA A 85 -28.75 -13.37 -3.12
N VAL A 86 -29.09 -13.78 -4.34
CA VAL A 86 -30.37 -13.47 -4.99
C VAL A 86 -31.35 -14.59 -4.70
N ARG A 87 -32.59 -14.24 -4.34
CA ARG A 87 -33.68 -15.21 -4.25
C ARG A 87 -34.32 -15.31 -5.62
N LEU A 88 -34.24 -16.47 -6.25
CA LEU A 88 -35.06 -16.77 -7.43
C LEU A 88 -36.45 -17.18 -6.94
N ILE A 89 -37.46 -16.52 -7.48
CA ILE A 89 -38.86 -16.95 -7.35
C ILE A 89 -39.16 -17.63 -8.68
N ASP A 90 -39.22 -18.97 -8.68
CA ASP A 90 -39.69 -19.71 -9.85
C ASP A 90 -41.16 -19.35 -10.06
N SER A 91 -41.45 -18.65 -11.15
CA SER A 91 -42.80 -18.28 -11.56
C SER A 91 -43.38 -19.33 -12.51
N GLU A 92 -43.41 -20.59 -12.09
CA GLU A 92 -44.08 -21.66 -12.83
C GLU A 92 -44.86 -22.55 -11.87
N ASP A 93 -45.97 -22.01 -11.36
CA ASP A 93 -47.11 -22.81 -10.95
C ASP A 93 -48.35 -22.10 -11.51
N SER A 94 -48.96 -22.69 -12.55
CA SER A 94 -50.19 -22.24 -13.21
C SER A 94 -51.44 -22.30 -12.30
N SER A 95 -51.26 -22.42 -10.99
CA SER A 95 -52.28 -22.74 -10.00
C SER A 95 -52.39 -21.74 -8.84
N GLY A 96 -51.92 -20.49 -9.02
CA GLY A 96 -52.30 -19.36 -8.15
C GLY A 96 -51.92 -19.47 -6.66
N HIS A 97 -51.06 -20.41 -6.30
CA HIS A 97 -50.63 -20.65 -4.92
C HIS A 97 -49.10 -20.54 -4.84
N PRO A 98 -48.54 -19.51 -4.18
CA PRO A 98 -47.10 -19.31 -4.13
C PRO A 98 -46.49 -20.24 -3.08
N ARG A 99 -46.36 -21.53 -3.41
CA ARG A 99 -45.56 -22.51 -2.65
C ARG A 99 -44.29 -22.92 -3.40
N GLY A 100 -43.73 -22.02 -4.20
CA GLY A 100 -42.46 -22.21 -4.88
C GLY A 100 -41.29 -22.44 -3.90
N LYS A 101 -40.44 -23.43 -4.21
CA LYS A 101 -39.22 -23.72 -3.47
C LYS A 101 -38.27 -22.52 -3.58
N LYS A 102 -37.97 -21.87 -2.45
CA LYS A 102 -37.05 -20.71 -2.41
C LYS A 102 -35.62 -21.17 -2.69
N LYS A 103 -35.12 -20.97 -3.90
CA LYS A 103 -33.72 -21.21 -4.25
C LYS A 103 -32.90 -19.94 -4.04
N ARG A 104 -31.84 -20.02 -3.21
CA ARG A 104 -30.84 -18.96 -3.09
C ARG A 104 -29.76 -19.23 -4.13
N VAL A 105 -29.50 -18.25 -4.98
CA VAL A 105 -28.39 -18.28 -5.94
C VAL A 105 -27.41 -17.19 -5.58
N PHE A 106 -26.13 -17.54 -5.54
CA PHE A 106 -25.05 -16.60 -5.30
C PHE A 106 -24.54 -16.08 -6.64
N VAL A 107 -24.53 -14.76 -6.81
CA VAL A 107 -24.06 -14.10 -8.03
C VAL A 107 -22.93 -13.14 -7.66
N GLU A 108 -21.85 -13.18 -8.44
CA GLU A 108 -20.77 -12.21 -8.33
C GLU A 108 -21.11 -10.95 -9.13
N ILE A 109 -21.09 -9.80 -8.47
CA ILE A 109 -21.39 -8.49 -9.07
C ILE A 109 -20.22 -7.57 -8.75
N PRO A 110 -19.83 -6.63 -9.64
CA PRO A 110 -18.84 -5.61 -9.34
C PRO A 110 -19.06 -4.90 -7.99
N ASP A 111 -18.01 -4.82 -7.17
CA ASP A 111 -18.04 -3.99 -5.96
C ASP A 111 -17.62 -2.56 -6.31
N HIS A 112 -18.59 -1.77 -6.78
CA HIS A 112 -18.35 -0.38 -7.18
C HIS A 112 -17.70 0.48 -6.09
N ARG A 113 -17.91 0.18 -4.80
CA ARG A 113 -17.35 0.98 -3.70
C ARG A 113 -15.84 0.76 -3.60
N ILE A 114 -15.41 -0.50 -3.66
CA ILE A 114 -13.98 -0.85 -3.63
C ILE A 114 -13.31 -0.34 -4.91
N ARG A 115 -13.91 -0.61 -6.08
CA ARG A 115 -13.39 -0.17 -7.37
C ARG A 115 -13.19 1.34 -7.43
N LEU A 116 -14.15 2.13 -6.96
CA LEU A 116 -14.04 3.60 -6.96
C LEU A 116 -12.96 4.10 -5.98
N LYS A 117 -12.78 3.44 -4.83
CA LYS A 117 -11.68 3.76 -3.91
C LYS A 117 -10.33 3.53 -4.57
N PHE A 118 -10.14 2.39 -5.23
CA PHE A 118 -8.90 2.08 -5.93
C PHE A 118 -8.67 2.93 -7.18
N ALA A 119 -9.74 3.30 -7.91
CA ALA A 119 -9.65 4.25 -9.01
C ALA A 119 -9.14 5.62 -8.54
N LYS A 120 -9.65 6.14 -7.42
CA LYS A 120 -9.15 7.40 -6.82
C LYS A 120 -7.69 7.31 -6.42
N ILE A 121 -7.29 6.23 -5.74
CA ILE A 121 -5.89 6.00 -5.37
C ILE A 121 -5.00 5.98 -6.62
N THR A 122 -5.44 5.32 -7.68
CA THR A 122 -4.72 5.24 -8.95
C THR A 122 -4.55 6.60 -9.60
N LEU A 123 -5.60 7.42 -9.66
CA LEU A 123 -5.54 8.79 -10.19
C LEU A 123 -4.55 9.65 -9.38
N THR A 124 -4.61 9.56 -8.05
CA THR A 124 -3.67 10.27 -7.16
C THR A 124 -2.22 9.84 -7.41
N LEU A 125 -1.97 8.54 -7.59
CA LEU A 125 -0.63 8.02 -7.90
C LEU A 125 -0.12 8.44 -9.28
N LEU A 126 -1.02 8.61 -10.25
CA LEU A 126 -0.71 9.11 -11.59
C LEU A 126 -0.59 10.64 -11.66
N GLY A 127 -0.87 11.35 -10.56
CA GLY A 127 -0.87 12.82 -10.53
C GLY A 127 -2.04 13.45 -11.31
N LEU A 128 -3.10 12.68 -11.55
CA LEU A 128 -4.30 13.15 -12.23
C LEU A 128 -5.36 13.54 -11.17
N PRO A 129 -6.10 14.65 -11.38
CA PRO A 129 -7.13 15.12 -10.45
C PRO A 129 -8.32 14.16 -10.32
#